data_AF-A0A3Q9RPB3-F1
#
_entry.id   AF-A0A3Q9RPB3-F1
#
_cell.length_a   1.000
_cell.length_b   1.000
_cell.length_c   1.000
_cell.angle_alpha   90.00
_cell.angle_beta   90.00
_cell.angle_gamma   90.00
#
_symmetry.space_group_name_H-M   'P 1'
#
loop_
_entity.id
_entity.type
_entity.pdbx_description
1 polymer ?
#
loop_
_entity_poly.entity_id
_entity_poly.type
_entity_poly.pdbx_seq_one_letter_code
_entity_poly.pdbx_strand_id
1 'polypeptide(L)'
;MYVYRIVEEEINEEMEDGFATDFSYVTHEQKFSEVEFEDMCKKAITMSEEKTVYSFYLIKILCSEFGFEKLNPVASFQYTIE
;
A
#
# COMPACT_ATOMS: atom_id res chain seq x y z
N MET A 1 -10.08 -8.98 -10.57
CA MET A 1 -8.98 -8.39 -9.77
C MET A 1 -8.91 -6.86 -9.85
N TYR A 2 -9.02 -6.21 -8.68
CA TYR A 2 -8.89 -4.77 -8.45
C TYR A 2 -7.55 -4.47 -7.79
N VAL A 3 -6.93 -3.33 -8.14
CA VAL A 3 -5.58 -2.95 -7.68
C VAL A 3 -5.68 -1.78 -6.71
N TYR A 4 -4.98 -1.89 -5.59
CA TYR A 4 -4.87 -0.88 -4.56
C TYR A 4 -3.40 -0.49 -4.38
N ARG A 5 -3.15 0.81 -4.21
CA ARG A 5 -1.82 1.37 -4.00
C ARG A 5 -1.67 1.75 -2.54
N ILE A 6 -0.59 1.28 -1.92
CA ILE A 6 -0.15 1.68 -0.59
C ILE A 6 1.03 2.62 -0.78
N VAL A 7 0.95 3.79 -0.14
CA VAL A 7 1.94 4.85 -0.23
C VAL A 7 2.58 5.00 1.14
N GLU A 8 3.90 4.83 1.20
CA GLU A 8 4.66 5.07 2.42
C GLU A 8 5.28 6.47 2.32
N GLU A 9 4.77 7.40 3.13
CA GLU A 9 5.34 8.74 3.23
C GLU A 9 6.39 8.73 4.35
N GLU A 10 7.66 8.69 3.99
CA GLU A 10 8.71 9.11 4.91
C GLU A 10 8.63 10.64 5.05
N ILE A 11 8.19 11.13 6.22
CA ILE A 11 8.32 12.55 6.56
C ILE A 11 9.81 12.79 6.84
N ASN A 12 10.55 13.14 5.79
CA ASN A 12 11.93 13.58 5.92
C ASN A 12 11.92 15.10 6.14
N GLU A 13 11.85 15.54 7.40
CA GLU A 13 11.76 16.98 7.76
C GLU A 13 12.96 17.83 7.28
N GLU A 14 14.02 17.20 6.74
CA GLU A 14 15.27 17.85 6.36
C GLU A 14 15.53 17.99 4.84
N MET A 15 14.63 17.55 3.95
CA MET A 15 14.84 17.64 2.49
C MET A 15 13.80 18.55 1.80
N GLU A 16 14.23 19.75 1.38
CA GLU A 16 13.40 20.76 0.69
C GLU A 16 12.83 20.34 -0.67
N ASP A 17 13.23 19.21 -1.28
CA ASP A 17 12.80 18.88 -2.66
C ASP A 17 12.85 17.38 -3.05
N GLY A 18 12.83 16.46 -2.08
CA GLY A 18 13.01 15.03 -2.36
C GLY A 18 11.99 14.11 -1.70
N PHE A 19 10.86 13.85 -2.36
CA PHE A 19 9.94 12.78 -1.96
C PHE A 19 10.41 11.44 -2.58
N ALA A 20 11.11 10.62 -1.81
CA ALA A 20 11.24 9.21 -2.13
C ALA A 20 9.98 8.49 -1.62
N THR A 21 8.90 8.54 -2.39
CA THR A 21 7.67 7.82 -2.05
C THR A 21 7.83 6.37 -2.49
N ASP A 22 8.14 5.46 -1.56
CA ASP A 22 8.02 4.04 -1.86
C ASP A 22 6.53 3.70 -1.97
N PHE A 23 6.20 2.91 -2.98
CA PHE A 23 4.82 2.50 -3.21
C PHE A 23 4.75 1.01 -3.49
N SER A 24 3.77 0.39 -2.85
CA SER A 24 3.47 -1.01 -3.02
C SER A 24 2.06 -1.20 -3.55
N TYR A 25 1.82 -2.34 -4.20
CA TYR A 25 0.51 -2.69 -4.72
C TYR A 25 0.00 -3.99 -4.13
N VAL A 26 -1.29 -4.02 -3.85
CA VAL A 26 -2.03 -5.22 -3.48
C VAL A 26 -3.27 -5.36 -4.35
N THR A 27 -3.73 -6.58 -4.52
CA THR A 27 -4.87 -6.91 -5.37
C THR A 27 -5.92 -7.73 -4.63
N HIS A 28 -7.17 -7.59 -5.05
CA HIS A 28 -8.29 -8.35 -4.48
C HIS A 28 -9.37 -8.63 -5.54
N GLU A 29 -10.12 -9.73 -5.42
CA GLU A 29 -11.19 -10.07 -6.38
C GLU A 29 -12.46 -9.23 -6.20
N GLN A 30 -12.82 -8.93 -4.95
CA GLN A 30 -13.90 -7.99 -4.62
C GLN A 30 -13.43 -6.54 -4.73
N LYS A 31 -14.31 -5.67 -5.24
CA LYS A 31 -14.12 -4.22 -5.22
C LYS A 31 -14.54 -3.66 -3.87
N PHE A 32 -13.61 -3.01 -3.20
CA PHE A 32 -13.83 -2.13 -2.05
C PHE A 32 -13.77 -0.67 -2.47
N SER A 33 -14.59 0.16 -1.85
CA SER A 33 -14.48 1.62 -1.89
C SER A 33 -13.21 2.10 -1.18
N GLU A 34 -12.87 3.37 -1.40
CA GLU A 34 -11.74 4.03 -0.74
C GLU A 34 -11.86 3.96 0.79
N VAL A 35 -13.05 4.25 1.33
CA VAL A 35 -13.32 4.24 2.78
C VAL A 35 -13.19 2.84 3.36
N GLU A 36 -13.68 1.81 2.67
CA GLU A 36 -13.55 0.42 3.12
C GLU A 36 -12.09 -0.03 3.12
N PHE A 37 -11.33 0.32 2.06
CA PHE A 37 -9.91 0.00 1.98
C PHE A 37 -9.10 0.71 3.08
N GLU A 38 -9.38 2.00 3.32
CA GLU A 38 -8.73 2.77 4.39
C GLU A 38 -9.02 2.18 5.78
N ASP A 39 -10.26 1.76 6.05
CA ASP A 39 -10.64 1.10 7.31
C ASP A 39 -9.90 -0.23 7.51
N MET A 40 -9.78 -1.04 6.46
CA MET A 40 -8.98 -2.28 6.51
C MET A 40 -7.50 -1.99 6.78
N CYS A 41 -6.92 -0.96 6.16
CA CYS A 41 -5.55 -0.54 6.42
C CYS A 41 -5.36 -0.10 7.88
N LYS A 42 -6.26 0.70 8.44
CA LYS A 42 -6.21 1.13 9.86
C LYS A 42 -6.33 -0.05 10.83
N LYS A 43 -7.19 -1.02 10.52
CA LYS A 43 -7.31 -2.27 11.29
C LYS A 43 -6.01 -3.06 11.22
N ALA A 44 -5.44 -3.23 10.03
CA ALA A 44 -4.19 -3.94 9.85
C ALA A 44 -3.01 -3.27 10.59
N ILE A 45 -2.93 -1.94 10.58
CA ILE A 45 -1.96 -1.17 11.39
C ILE A 45 -2.14 -1.46 12.89
N THR A 46 -3.38 -1.51 13.37
CA THR A 46 -3.69 -1.79 14.79
C THR A 46 -3.37 -3.24 15.18
N MET A 47 -3.43 -4.17 14.23
CA MET A 47 -3.04 -5.58 14.41
C MET A 47 -1.54 -5.79 14.38
N SER A 48 -0.77 -4.81 13.90
CA SER A 48 0.69 -4.86 13.90
C SER A 48 1.22 -4.64 15.32
N GLU A 49 2.00 -5.59 15.83
CA GLU A 49 2.72 -5.44 17.10
C GLU A 49 3.93 -4.49 16.98
N GLU A 50 4.28 -4.09 15.75
CA GLU A 50 5.41 -3.21 15.45
C GLU A 50 5.10 -1.74 15.76
N LYS A 51 6.05 -1.05 16.41
CA LYS A 51 5.96 0.40 16.69
C LYS A 51 5.99 1.26 15.43
N THR A 52 6.58 0.74 14.35
CA THR A 52 6.68 1.39 13.05
C THR A 52 6.11 0.44 12.02
N VAL A 53 4.97 0.81 11.42
CA VAL A 53 4.34 -0.02 10.40
C VAL A 53 4.92 0.32 9.04
N TYR A 54 5.98 -0.40 8.66
CA TYR A 54 6.44 -0.40 7.28
C TYR A 54 5.38 -1.01 6.36
N SER A 55 5.31 -0.53 5.12
CA SER A 55 4.38 -1.05 4.10
C SER A 55 4.43 -2.58 3.97
N PHE A 56 5.61 -3.19 4.19
CA PHE A 56 5.79 -4.63 4.24
C PHE A 56 4.88 -5.34 5.26
N TYR A 57 4.78 -4.84 6.50
CA TYR A 57 3.98 -5.45 7.55
C TYR A 57 2.49 -5.27 7.31
N LEU A 58 2.10 -4.09 6.82
CA LEU A 58 0.73 -3.80 6.41
C LEU A 58 0.27 -4.78 5.32
N ILE A 59 1.07 -4.97 4.27
CA ILE A 59 0.75 -5.89 3.17
C ILE A 59 0.60 -7.33 3.67
N LYS A 60 1.49 -7.77 4.58
CA LYS A 60 1.42 -9.12 5.15
C LYS A 60 0.07 -9.38 5.84
N ILE A 61 -0.41 -8.43 6.64
CA ILE A 61 -1.68 -8.53 7.36
C ILE A 61 -2.87 -8.42 6.39
N LEU A 62 -2.81 -7.50 5.42
CA LEU A 62 -3.83 -7.41 4.36
C LEU A 62 -3.98 -8.73 3.60
N CYS A 63 -2.87 -9.42 3.32
CA CYS A 63 -2.90 -10.72 2.67
C CYS A 63 -3.47 -11.83 3.57
N SER A 64 -3.07 -11.92 4.84
CA SER A 64 -3.50 -13.03 5.70
C SER A 64 -4.94 -12.86 6.23
N GLU A 65 -5.35 -11.64 6.56
CA GLU A 65 -6.61 -11.39 7.27
C GLU A 65 -7.73 -10.90 6.35
N PHE A 66 -7.36 -10.19 5.28
CA PHE A 66 -8.33 -9.55 4.38
C PHE A 66 -8.34 -10.15 2.97
N GLY A 67 -7.58 -11.23 2.74
CA GLY A 67 -7.61 -11.99 1.48
C GLY A 67 -6.98 -11.26 0.28
N PHE A 68 -6.15 -10.24 0.51
CA PHE A 68 -5.42 -9.57 -0.55
C PHE A 68 -4.26 -10.43 -1.08
N GLU A 69 -3.82 -10.12 -2.29
CA GLU A 69 -2.61 -10.69 -2.87
C GLU A 69 -1.58 -9.60 -3.12
N LYS A 70 -0.29 -9.92 -2.90
CA LYS A 70 0.79 -8.97 -3.19
C LYS A 70 1.00 -8.89 -4.70
N LEU A 71 0.93 -7.69 -5.25
CA LEU A 71 1.29 -7.43 -6.63
C LEU A 71 2.75 -6.93 -6.68
N ASN A 72 3.67 -7.79 -7.09
CA ASN A 72 5.04 -7.38 -7.43
C ASN A 72 5.06 -6.98 -8.92
N PRO A 73 5.10 -5.68 -9.27
CA PRO A 73 5.25 -5.30 -10.67
C PRO A 73 6.63 -5.74 -11.15
N VAL A 74 6.67 -6.78 -11.99
CA VAL A 74 7.92 -7.30 -12.59
C VAL A 74 8.47 -6.31 -13.62
N ALA A 75 7.59 -5.47 -14.19
CA ALA A 75 7.92 -4.31 -15.01
C ALA A 75 6.72 -3.35 -15.05
N SER A 76 6.96 -2.05 -15.04
CA SER A 76 5.96 -1.02 -15.36
C SER A 76 6.40 -0.25 -16.62
N PHE A 77 5.47 -0.01 -17.53
CA PHE A 77 5.68 0.81 -18.73
C PHE A 77 4.80 2.05 -18.63
N GLN A 78 5.36 3.23 -18.87
CA GLN A 78 4.62 4.49 -18.94
C GLN A 78 4.45 4.90 -20.40
N TYR A 79 3.22 5.21 -20.80
CA TYR A 79 2.89 5.72 -22.13
C TYR A 79 2.01 6.96 -21.97
N THR A 80 2.44 8.08 -22.57
CA THR A 80 1.69 9.34 -22.57
C THR A 80 1.03 9.50 -23.93
N ILE A 81 -0.28 9.77 -23.94
CA ILE A 81 -1.00 10.15 -25.16
C ILE A 81 -0.97 11.67 -25.26
N GLU A 82 -0.58 12.19 -26.43
CA GLU A 82 -0.69 13.61 -26.80
C GLU A 82 -2.09 13.97 -27.32
#